data_AF-A0A075MNQ9-F1
#
_entry.id   AF-A0A075MNQ9-F1
#
_cell.length_a   1.000
_cell.length_b   1.000
_cell.length_c   1.000
_cell.angle_alpha   90.00
_cell.angle_beta   90.00
_cell.angle_gamma   90.00
#
_symmetry.space_group_name_H-M   'P 1'
#
loop_
_entity.id
_entity.type
_entity.pdbx_description
1 polymer ?
#
loop_
_entity_poly.entity_id
_entity_poly.type
_entity_poly.pdbx_seq_one_letter_code
_entity_poly.pdbx_strand_id
1 'polypeptide(L)' 'MLATETVSFRLSKELKDLAKKYGLNVSKIAKEKVEEELEKLQKEERKKMLEKAADVLEDVTKQDIVTAVRKSREAR' A
#
# COMPACT_ATOMS: atom_id res chain seq x y z
N MET A 1 16.49 -13.49 -4.05
CA MET A 1 16.96 -12.37 -3.21
C MET A 1 16.12 -11.15 -3.57
N LEU A 2 15.43 -10.52 -2.62
CA LEU A 2 14.81 -9.22 -2.87
C LEU A 2 15.94 -8.23 -3.18
N ALA A 3 15.88 -7.56 -4.32
CA ALA A 3 16.86 -6.55 -4.67
C ALA A 3 16.77 -5.40 -3.65
N THR A 4 17.88 -5.08 -2.99
CA THR A 4 17.97 -3.95 -2.06
C THR A 4 18.88 -2.90 -2.66
N GLU A 5 18.43 -1.65 -2.67
CA GLU A 5 19.26 -0.50 -3.05
C GLU A 5 19.68 0.29 -1.82
N THR A 6 20.90 0.84 -1.85
CA THR A 6 21.39 1.70 -0.77
C THR A 6 20.97 3.13 -1.03
N VAL A 7 20.32 3.75 -0.04
CA VAL A 7 19.92 5.15 -0.07
C VAL A 7 20.73 5.93 0.95
N SER A 8 21.33 7.05 0.54
CA SER A 8 22.11 7.92 1.42
C SER A 8 21.44 9.28 1.56
N PHE A 9 21.36 9.79 2.79
CA PHE A 9 20.88 11.14 3.08
C PHE A 9 21.82 11.84 4.05
N ARG A 10 21.82 13.19 4.02
CA ARG A 10 22.61 13.99 4.94
C ARG A 10 21.86 14.16 6.26
N LEU A 11 22.56 13.93 7.36
CA LEU A 11 22.10 14.20 8.72
C LEU A 11 23.04 15.22 9.35
N SER A 12 22.52 16.15 10.17
CA SER A 12 23.38 17.07 10.91
C SER A 12 24.30 16.28 11.84
N LYS A 13 25.50 16.83 12.09
CA LYS A 13 26.47 16.19 12.98
C LYS A 13 25.90 15.98 14.38
N GLU A 14 25.20 16.98 14.90
CA GLU A 14 24.52 16.92 16.20
C GLU A 14 23.53 15.76 16.30
N LEU A 15 22.66 15.60 15.30
CA LEU A 15 21.68 14.50 15.29
C LEU A 15 22.37 13.13 15.19
N LYS A 16 23.45 13.03 14.40
CA LYS A 16 24.23 11.79 14.28
C LYS A 16 24.89 11.43 15.61
N ASP A 17 25.45 12.42 16.29
CA ASP A 17 26.13 12.23 17.58
C ASP A 17 25.13 11.88 18.69
N LEU A 18 23.97 12.53 18.73
CA LEU A 18 22.87 12.18 19.65
C LEU A 18 22.33 10.78 19.38
N ALA A 19 22.06 10.44 18.11
CA ALA A 19 21.60 9.11 17.74
C ALA A 19 22.59 8.03 18.20
N LYS A 20 23.90 8.27 18.01
CA LYS A 20 24.94 7.37 18.51
C LYS A 20 24.97 7.29 20.04
N LYS A 21 24.89 8.43 20.73
CA LYS A 21 24.88 8.51 22.20
C LYS A 21 23.74 7.70 22.82
N TYR A 22 22.55 7.75 22.21
CA TYR A 22 21.35 7.06 22.69
C TYR A 22 21.16 5.66 22.08
N GLY A 23 22.10 5.16 21.28
CA GLY A 23 22.01 3.83 20.67
C GLY A 23 20.90 3.69 19.61
N LEU A 24 20.47 4.80 18.99
CA LEU A 24 19.46 4.79 17.94
C LEU A 24 20.02 4.25 16.63
N ASN A 25 19.33 3.26 16.06
CA ASN A 25 19.63 2.76 14.72
C ASN A 25 18.88 3.60 13.68
N VAL A 26 19.55 4.65 13.18
CA VAL A 26 18.99 5.58 12.18
C VAL A 26 18.51 4.87 10.92
N SER A 27 19.25 3.87 10.43
CA SER A 27 18.86 3.11 9.23
C SER A 27 17.59 2.29 9.46
N LYS A 28 17.45 1.67 10.64
CA LYS A 28 16.24 0.93 11.01
C LYS A 28 15.03 1.87 11.08
N ILE A 29 15.18 3.00 11.76
CA ILE A 29 14.10 4.00 11.90
C ILE A 29 13.70 4.56 10.54
N ALA A 30 14.68 4.92 9.70
CA ALA A 30 14.42 5.42 8.36
C ALA A 30 13.68 4.38 7.51
N LYS A 31 14.10 3.11 7.56
CA LYS A 31 13.43 2.01 6.86
C LYS A 31 11.99 1.83 7.31
N GLU A 32 11.77 1.67 8.61
CA GLU A 32 10.43 1.48 9.19
C GLU A 32 9.51 2.65 8.84
N LYS A 33 10.03 3.88 8.87
CA LYS A 33 9.22 5.05 8.55
C LYS A 33 8.84 5.13 7.08
N VAL A 34 9.76 4.76 6.18
CA VAL A 34 9.46 4.66 4.74
C VAL A 34 8.42 3.58 4.48
N GLU A 35 8.56 2.41 5.09
CA GLU A 35 7.60 1.30 4.95
C GLU A 35 6.19 1.70 5.44
N GLU A 36 6.10 2.36 6.59
CA GLU A 36 4.84 2.83 7.17
C GLU A 36 4.11 3.82 6.25
N GLU A 37 4.84 4.80 5.70
CA GLU A 37 4.24 5.80 4.79
C GLU A 37 3.80 5.17 3.46
N LEU A 38 4.59 4.22 2.93
CA LEU A 38 4.19 3.48 1.73
C LEU A 38 2.95 2.62 1.96
N GLU A 39 2.84 1.95 3.12
CA GLU A 39 1.67 1.13 3.44
C GLU A 39 0.39 1.99 3.51
N LYS A 40 0.48 3.20 4.08
CA LYS A 40 -0.64 4.16 4.11
C LYS A 40 -1.06 4.56 2.70
N LEU A 41 -0.12 4.96 1.85
CA LEU A 41 -0.40 5.37 0.48
C LEU A 41 -1.04 4.23 -0.33
N GLN A 42 -0.48 3.02 -0.23
CA GLN A 42 -1.05 1.85 -0.91
C GLN A 42 -2.44 1.49 -0.38
N LYS A 43 -2.70 1.67 0.91
CA LYS A 43 -4.04 1.43 1.49
C LYS A 43 -5.05 2.44 0.96
N GLU A 44 -4.68 3.72 0.87
CA GLU A 44 -5.53 4.75 0.28
C GLU A 44 -5.81 4.48 -1.20
N GLU A 45 -4.80 4.04 -1.95
CA GLU A 45 -4.96 3.68 -3.35
C GLU A 45 -5.92 2.49 -3.52
N ARG A 46 -5.77 1.43 -2.73
CA ARG A 46 -6.71 0.30 -2.71
C ARG A 46 -8.13 0.75 -2.35
N LYS A 47 -8.28 1.66 -1.39
CA LYS A 47 -9.58 2.21 -1.00
C LYS A 47 -10.24 2.94 -2.18
N LYS A 48 -9.49 3.79 -2.88
CA LYS A 48 -9.97 4.51 -4.07
C LYS A 48 -10.36 3.55 -5.21
N MET A 49 -9.61 2.46 -5.41
CA MET A 49 -9.96 1.45 -6.41
C MET A 49 -11.27 0.74 -6.05
N LEU A 50 -11.47 0.39 -4.78
CA LEU A 50 -12.69 -0.22 -4.29
C LEU A 50 -13.89 0.72 -4.37
N GLU A 51 -13.72 2.00 -4.04
CA GLU A 51 -14.76 3.02 -4.20
C GLU A 51 -15.19 3.14 -5.65
N LYS A 52 -14.24 3.27 -6.59
CA LYS A 52 -14.56 3.28 -8.03
C LYS A 52 -15.27 2.02 -8.49
N ALA A 53 -14.86 0.86 -7.99
CA ALA A 53 -15.53 -0.40 -8.31
C ALA A 53 -16.95 -0.43 -7.75
N ALA A 54 -17.15 0.07 -6.53
CA ALA A 54 -18.47 0.17 -5.91
C ALA A 54 -19.38 1.11 -6.70
N ASP A 55 -18.89 2.27 -7.13
CA ASP A 55 -19.65 3.23 -7.95
C ASP A 55 -20.14 2.58 -9.26
N VAL A 56 -19.28 1.80 -9.94
CA VAL A 56 -19.65 1.07 -11.17
C VAL A 56 -20.64 -0.06 -10.89
N LEU A 57 -20.58 -0.66 -9.70
CA LEU A 57 -21.43 -1.79 -9.32
C LEU A 57 -22.74 -1.34 -8.65
N GLU A 58 -22.91 -0.06 -8.34
CA GLU A 58 -24.08 0.48 -7.63
C GLU A 58 -25.39 0.17 -8.39
N ASP A 59 -25.35 0.20 -9.71
CA ASP A 59 -26.50 -0.07 -10.59
C ASP A 59 -26.76 -1.58 -10.80
N VAL A 60 -25.89 -2.46 -10.30
CA VAL A 60 -26.02 -3.92 -10.55
C VAL A 60 -27.00 -4.54 -9.55
N THR A 61 -28.12 -5.05 -10.07
CA THR A 61 -29.12 -5.73 -9.24
C THR A 61 -28.80 -7.21 -9.04
N LYS A 62 -29.46 -7.83 -8.06
CA LYS A 62 -29.40 -9.29 -7.85
C LYS A 62 -29.85 -10.07 -9.10
N GLN A 63 -30.83 -9.57 -9.85
CA GLN A 63 -31.31 -10.24 -11.05
C GLN A 63 -30.29 -10.21 -12.18
N ASP A 64 -29.54 -9.12 -12.33
CA ASP A 64 -28.47 -9.01 -13.32
C ASP A 64 -27.38 -10.06 -13.07
N ILE A 65 -27.01 -10.25 -11.80
CA ILE A 65 -26.05 -11.28 -11.37
C ILE A 65 -26.58 -12.68 -11.70
N VAL A 66 -27.82 -13.00 -11.31
CA VAL A 66 -28.42 -14.33 -11.57
C VAL A 66 -28.48 -14.61 -13.07
N THR A 67 -28.86 -13.61 -13.86
CA THR A 67 -28.95 -13.74 -15.32
C THR A 67 -27.58 -13.97 -15.94
N ALA A 68 -26.56 -13.21 -15.52
CA ALA A 68 -25.19 -13.38 -16.01
C ALA A 68 -24.65 -14.78 -15.70
N VAL A 69 -24.87 -15.28 -14.48
CA VAL A 69 -24.42 -16.63 -14.06
C VAL A 69 -25.14 -17.73 -14.85
N ARG A 70 -26.46 -17.61 -15.09
CA ARG A 70 -27.21 -18.56 -15.91
C ARG A 70 -26.70 -18.59 -17.34
N LYS A 71 -26.57 -17.43 -17.99
CA LYS A 71 -26.02 -17.32 -19.36
C LYS A 71 -24.63 -17.94 -19.47
N SER A 72 -23.76 -17.73 -18.48
CA SER A 72 -22.42 -18.32 -18.48
C SER A 72 -22.42 -19.85 -18.37
N ARG A 73 -23.44 -20.45 -17.73
CA ARG A 73 -23.57 -21.91 -17.62
C ARG A 73 -24.13 -22.53 -18.89
N GLU A 74 -25.04 -21.84 -19.56
CA GLU A 74 -25.67 -22.29 -20.81
C GLU A 74 -24.73 -22.12 -22.03
N ALA A 75 -23.74 -21.23 -21.94
CA ALA A 75 -22.72 -21.03 -22.97
C ALA A 75 -21.53 -22.01 -22.90
N ARG A 76 -21.56 -23.00 -21.99
CA ARG A 76 -20.62 -24.12 -21.92
C ARG A 76 -21.31 -25.40 -22.34
#